data_AF-A0A523ZRQ4-F1
#
_entry.id   AF-A0A523ZRQ4-F1
#
_cell.length_a   1.000
_cell.length_b   1.000
_cell.length_c   1.000
_cell.angle_alpha   90.00
_cell.angle_beta   90.00
_cell.angle_gamma   90.00
#
_symmetry.space_group_name_H-M   'P 1'
#
loop_
_entity.id
_entity.type
_entity.pdbx_description
1 polymer ?
#
loop_
_entity_poly.entity_id
_entity_poly.type
_entity_poly.pdbx_seq_one_letter_code
_entity_poly.pdbx_strand_id
1 'polypeptide(L)'
;MRVHVMRSEKELNGHEVCEALSLPSRMRILQELIKVYPNRLTISKLQQITSEPRMTVWFHMNKLREANLVELNGSRRGFKAVTRGLTIRFNGNGIHLEEEKE
;
A
#
# COMPACT_ATOMS: atom_id res chain seq x y z
N MET A 1 8.96 -18.77 26.95
CA MET A 1 7.63 -18.21 26.64
C MET A 1 7.87 -16.96 25.79
N ARG A 2 7.37 -16.93 24.55
CA ARG A 2 7.57 -15.82 23.60
C ARG A 2 6.82 -14.58 24.12
N VAL A 3 7.44 -13.41 24.04
CA VAL A 3 6.71 -12.14 23.99
C VAL A 3 7.20 -11.36 22.78
N HIS A 4 6.21 -10.72 22.16
CA HIS A 4 6.09 -10.37 20.76
C HIS A 4 7.03 -9.27 20.27
N VAL A 5 7.28 -9.35 18.96
CA VAL A 5 7.99 -8.39 18.11
C VAL A 5 7.45 -6.97 18.31
N MET A 6 8.30 -6.04 18.77
CA MET A 6 8.04 -4.61 18.63
C MET A 6 8.09 -4.25 17.14
N ARG A 7 6.93 -4.25 16.47
CA ARG A 7 6.74 -3.46 15.25
C ARG A 7 6.44 -2.04 15.75
N SER A 8 7.37 -1.12 15.57
CA SER A 8 7.04 0.30 15.59
C SER A 8 6.07 0.52 14.43
N GLU A 9 4.78 0.52 14.74
CA GLU A 9 3.72 0.74 13.77
C GLU A 9 3.71 2.23 13.43
N LYS A 10 4.44 2.64 12.38
CA LYS A 10 4.36 4.02 11.91
C LYS A 10 2.91 4.36 11.59
N GLU A 11 2.41 5.40 12.25
CA GLU A 11 1.08 5.94 12.03
C GLU A 11 0.91 6.43 10.58
N LEU A 12 -0.33 6.44 10.09
CA LEU A 12 -0.65 6.96 8.77
C LEU A 12 -0.62 8.48 8.81
N ASN A 13 0.22 9.10 7.99
CA ASN A 13 0.20 10.54 7.79
C ASN A 13 -0.78 10.88 6.66
N GLY A 14 -1.86 11.59 6.97
CA GLY A 14 -2.90 11.87 5.98
C GLY A 14 -2.45 12.71 4.79
N HIS A 15 -1.51 13.63 4.99
CA HIS A 15 -0.91 14.38 3.88
C HIS A 15 -0.15 13.44 2.93
N GLU A 16 0.69 12.56 3.47
CA GLU A 16 1.47 11.59 2.67
C GLU A 16 0.55 10.59 1.95
N VAL A 17 -0.53 10.15 2.59
CA VAL A 17 -1.54 9.28 1.98
C VAL A 17 -2.24 9.99 0.83
N CYS A 18 -2.71 11.21 1.03
CA CYS A 18 -3.35 12.00 -0.03
C CYS A 18 -2.39 12.29 -1.19
N GLU A 19 -1.14 12.65 -0.90
CA GLU A 19 -0.11 12.85 -1.91
C GLU A 19 0.14 11.54 -2.70
N ALA A 20 0.30 10.42 -2.00
CA ALA A 20 0.51 9.11 -2.62
C ALA A 20 -0.69 8.65 -3.45
N LEU A 21 -1.93 9.03 -3.10
CA LEU A 21 -3.13 8.60 -3.81
C LEU A 21 -3.63 9.61 -4.85
N SER A 22 -3.04 10.80 -4.93
CA SER A 22 -3.36 11.82 -5.95
C SER A 22 -3.12 11.38 -7.41
N LEU A 23 -2.30 10.35 -7.64
CA LEU A 23 -2.08 9.79 -8.98
C LEU A 23 -2.94 8.55 -9.25
N PRO A 24 -3.71 8.52 -10.36
CA PRO A 24 -4.55 7.38 -10.72
C PRO A 24 -3.81 6.04 -10.78
N SER A 25 -2.58 6.02 -11.30
CA SER A 25 -1.76 4.80 -11.39
C SER A 25 -1.45 4.23 -10.00
N ARG A 26 -1.15 5.08 -9.00
CA ARG A 26 -0.89 4.64 -7.61
C ARG A 26 -2.16 4.13 -6.95
N MET A 27 -3.29 4.80 -7.18
CA MET A 27 -4.58 4.34 -6.66
C MET A 27 -4.97 2.98 -7.24
N ARG A 28 -4.81 2.78 -8.56
CA ARG A 28 -5.06 1.50 -9.23
C ARG A 28 -4.17 0.39 -8.69
N ILE A 29 -2.87 0.63 -8.54
CA ILE A 29 -1.93 -0.33 -7.94
C ILE A 29 -2.38 -0.75 -6.54
N LEU A 30 -2.72 0.22 -5.69
CA LEU A 30 -3.16 -0.06 -4.33
C LEU A 30 -4.46 -0.88 -4.33
N GLN A 31 -5.43 -0.53 -5.19
CA GLN A 31 -6.67 -1.30 -5.31
C GLN A 31 -6.41 -2.76 -5.69
N GLU A 32 -5.50 -3.03 -6.60
CA GLU A 32 -5.17 -4.39 -7.01
C GLU A 32 -4.48 -5.17 -5.90
N LEU A 33 -3.58 -4.53 -5.15
CA LEU A 33 -2.93 -5.14 -4.00
C LEU A 33 -3.92 -5.53 -2.91
N ILE A 34 -4.91 -4.68 -2.61
CA ILE A 34 -5.87 -5.04 -1.59
C ILE A 34 -7.03 -5.92 -2.08
N LYS A 35 -7.30 -6.00 -3.39
CA LYS A 35 -8.16 -7.07 -3.96
C LYS A 35 -7.61 -8.47 -3.69
N VAL A 36 -6.29 -8.61 -3.71
CA VAL A 36 -5.64 -9.92 -3.51
C VAL A 36 -5.19 -10.16 -2.09
N TYR A 37 -5.40 -9.22 -1.15
CA TYR A 37 -4.94 -9.35 0.24
C TYR A 37 -5.46 -10.66 0.88
N PRO A 38 -4.62 -11.40 1.65
CA PRO A 38 -3.25 -11.07 2.06
C PRO A 38 -2.15 -11.47 1.06
N ASN A 39 -2.53 -11.87 -0.16
CA ASN A 39 -1.59 -12.26 -1.21
C ASN A 39 -0.81 -11.06 -1.77
N ARG A 40 0.21 -11.38 -2.56
CA ARG A 40 1.22 -10.42 -3.04
C ARG A 40 1.19 -10.29 -4.55
N LEU A 41 1.55 -9.11 -5.05
CA LEU A 41 1.82 -8.89 -6.46
C LEU A 41 3.30 -8.55 -6.69
N THR A 42 3.89 -9.19 -7.68
CA THR A 42 5.26 -8.88 -8.13
C THR A 42 5.26 -7.62 -8.99
N ILE A 43 6.44 -7.00 -9.16
CA ILE A 43 6.58 -5.88 -10.09
C ILE A 43 6.15 -6.26 -11.51
N SER A 44 6.52 -7.45 -12.00
CA SER A 44 6.12 -7.89 -13.34
C SER A 44 4.60 -7.98 -13.48
N LYS A 45 3.88 -8.42 -12.43
CA LYS A 45 2.42 -8.46 -12.46
C LYS A 45 1.81 -7.06 -12.42
N LEU A 46 2.36 -6.17 -11.59
CA LEU A 46 1.92 -4.78 -11.52
C LEU A 46 2.17 -4.03 -12.84
N GLN A 47 3.29 -4.27 -13.52
CA GLN A 47 3.56 -3.76 -14.87
C GLN A 47 2.49 -4.17 -15.88
N GLN A 48 2.01 -5.43 -15.83
CA GLN A 48 0.92 -5.88 -16.71
C GLN A 48 -0.39 -5.16 -16.41
N ILE A 49 -0.65 -4.84 -15.15
CA ILE A 49 -1.92 -4.21 -14.73
C ILE A 49 -1.94 -2.71 -15.07
N THR A 50 -0.82 -2.03 -14.89
CA THR A 50 -0.71 -0.59 -15.14
C THR A 50 -0.29 -0.26 -16.57
N SER A 51 0.27 -1.23 -17.30
CA SER A 51 0.95 -1.01 -18.59
C SER A 51 2.12 -0.03 -18.49
N GLU A 52 2.71 0.10 -17.31
CA GLU A 52 3.81 1.04 -17.03
C GLU A 52 5.20 0.34 -17.10
N PRO A 53 6.27 1.08 -17.43
CA PRO A 53 7.63 0.59 -17.32
C PRO A 53 7.99 0.11 -15.91
N ARG A 54 8.91 -0.86 -15.82
CA ARG A 54 9.35 -1.47 -14.55
C ARG A 54 9.81 -0.44 -13.52
N MET A 55 10.59 0.53 -13.96
CA MET A 55 11.11 1.62 -13.14
C MET A 55 9.98 2.51 -12.60
N THR A 56 8.99 2.82 -13.44
CA THR A 56 7.81 3.61 -13.05
C THR A 56 6.97 2.89 -12.01
N VAL A 57 6.72 1.60 -12.20
CA VAL A 57 6.03 0.77 -11.19
C VAL A 57 6.82 0.75 -9.88
N TRP A 58 8.15 0.56 -9.93
CA TRP A 58 8.99 0.59 -8.73
C TRP A 58 8.91 1.93 -8.00
N PHE A 59 8.95 3.04 -8.74
CA PHE A 59 8.79 4.39 -8.19
C PHE A 59 7.43 4.57 -7.50
N HIS A 60 6.34 4.16 -8.14
CA HIS A 60 5.00 4.18 -7.56
C HIS A 60 4.91 3.34 -6.27
N MET A 61 5.50 2.15 -6.27
CA MET A 61 5.53 1.29 -5.09
C MET A 61 6.31 1.92 -3.93
N ASN A 62 7.41 2.61 -4.20
CA ASN A 62 8.15 3.32 -3.15
C ASN A 62 7.32 4.45 -2.55
N LYS A 63 6.59 5.23 -3.37
CA LYS A 63 5.69 6.28 -2.86
C LYS A 63 4.56 5.74 -2.00
N LEU A 64 3.95 4.62 -2.40
CA LEU A 64 2.94 3.95 -1.57
C LEU A 64 3.55 3.39 -0.27
N ARG A 65 4.80 2.93 -0.30
CA ARG A 65 5.50 2.41 0.88
C ARG A 65 5.89 3.53 1.85
N GLU A 66 6.34 4.66 1.33
CA GLU A 66 6.64 5.88 2.11
C GLU A 66 5.41 6.31 2.90
N ALA A 67 4.22 6.28 2.29
CA ALA A 67 2.95 6.56 2.94
C ALA A 67 2.39 5.40 3.79
N ASN A 68 3.18 4.36 4.08
CA ASN A 68 2.79 3.17 4.83
C ASN A 68 1.56 2.42 4.28
N LEU A 69 1.23 2.53 2.99
CA LEU A 69 0.06 1.87 2.38
C LEU A 69 0.38 0.44 1.90
N VAL A 70 1.65 0.15 1.64
CA VAL A 70 2.13 -1.14 1.12
C VAL A 70 3.44 -1.54 1.79
N GLU A 71 3.68 -2.84 1.90
CA GLU A 71 4.94 -3.39 2.42
C GLU A 71 5.63 -4.29 1.41
N LEU A 72 6.95 -4.15 1.33
CA LEU A 72 7.85 -5.02 0.57
C LEU A 72 8.46 -6.05 1.53
N ASN A 73 8.34 -7.34 1.22
CA ASN A 73 9.06 -8.35 1.98
C ASN A 73 10.47 -8.54 1.40
N GLY A 74 11.49 -8.60 2.28
CA GLY A 74 12.93 -8.57 1.99
C GLY A 74 13.48 -9.67 1.09
N SER A 75 12.63 -10.55 0.56
CA SER A 75 12.99 -11.64 -0.36
C SER A 75 12.50 -11.44 -1.81
N ARG A 76 12.17 -10.21 -2.23
CA ARG A 76 11.68 -9.89 -3.60
C ARG A 76 10.36 -10.58 -4.00
N ARG A 77 9.62 -11.17 -3.05
CA ARG A 77 8.35 -11.89 -3.27
C ARG A 77 7.14 -11.00 -3.63
N GLY A 78 7.39 -9.74 -3.97
CA GLY A 78 6.35 -8.76 -4.28
C GLY A 78 5.82 -8.01 -3.06
N PHE A 79 4.81 -7.20 -3.34
CA PHE A 79 4.22 -6.25 -2.41
C PHE A 79 2.87 -6.74 -1.94
N LYS A 80 2.48 -6.33 -0.74
CA LYS A 80 1.10 -6.47 -0.25
C LYS A 80 0.63 -5.15 0.33
N ALA A 81 -0.68 -4.93 0.31
CA ALA A 81 -1.29 -3.88 1.10
C ALA A 81 -1.07 -4.14 2.59
N VAL A 82 -0.91 -3.07 3.37
CA VAL A 82 -0.93 -3.18 4.83
C VAL A 82 -2.37 -3.25 5.32
N THR A 83 -2.58 -3.84 6.50
CA THR A 83 -3.92 -4.02 7.07
C THR A 83 -4.65 -2.69 7.28
N ARG A 84 -3.95 -1.65 7.73
CA ARG A 84 -4.50 -0.29 7.89
C ARG A 84 -4.95 0.33 6.55
N GLY A 85 -4.34 -0.06 5.43
CA GLY A 85 -4.75 0.36 4.08
C GLY A 85 -6.04 -0.32 3.59
N LEU A 86 -6.45 -1.44 4.21
CA LEU A 86 -7.78 -2.03 4.02
C LEU A 86 -8.86 -1.19 4.71
N THR A 87 -8.55 -0.59 5.87
CA THR A 87 -9.48 0.28 6.62
C THR A 87 -9.75 1.59 5.88
N ILE A 88 -8.76 2.15 5.17
CA ILE A 88 -8.92 3.33 4.28
C ILE A 88 -9.89 3.04 3.12
N ARG A 89 -10.18 1.76 2.86
CA ARG A 89 -10.81 1.31 1.64
C ARG A 89 -12.34 1.37 1.75
N PHE A 90 -12.87 2.46 1.19
CA PHE A 90 -14.23 2.63 0.67
C PHE A 90 -15.36 2.93 1.66
N ASN A 91 -15.47 4.21 2.03
CA ASN A 91 -16.74 4.83 2.40
C ASN A 91 -17.39 5.62 1.23
N GLY A 92 -16.99 5.37 -0.02
CA GLY A 92 -17.67 5.85 -1.23
C GLY A 92 -17.63 7.36 -1.51
N ASN A 93 -17.17 8.18 -0.57
CA ASN A 93 -17.24 9.65 -0.61
C ASN A 93 -15.88 10.38 -0.65
N GLY A 94 -14.75 9.66 -0.68
CA GLY A 94 -13.42 10.24 -0.67
C GLY A 94 -12.38 9.35 0.03
N ILE A 95 -11.22 9.91 0.34
CA ILE A 95 -10.22 9.29 1.24
C ILE A 95 -10.47 9.88 2.63
N HIS A 96 -11.05 9.09 3.53
CA HIS A 96 -11.16 9.43 4.95
C HIS A 96 -10.24 8.52 5.74
N LEU A 97 -9.38 9.13 6.56
CA LEU A 97 -8.52 8.43 7.50
C LEU A 97 -9.21 8.48 8.85
N GLU A 98 -9.72 7.33 9.29
CA GLU A 98 -10.21 7.18 10.66
C GLU A 98 -9.05 6.69 11.51
N GLU A 99 -8.64 7.52 12.47
CA GLU A 99 -7.75 7.11 13.55
C GLU A 99 -8.57 6.22 14.49
N GLU A 100 -8.34 4.91 14.47
CA GLU A 100 -8.74 4.07 15.59
C GLU A 100 -7.89 4.49 16.79
N LYS A 101 -8.47 5.34 17.64
CA LYS A 101 -7.98 5.52 19.01
C LYS A 101 -8.28 4.22 19.76
N GLU A 102 -7.22 3.47 20.05
CA GLU A 102 -7.24 2.35 20.99
C GLU A 102 -7.73 2.80 22.38
#